data_AF-A0A4Q3B611-F1
#
_entry.id   AF-A0A4Q3B611-F1
#
_cell.length_a   1.000
_cell.length_b   1.000
_cell.length_c   1.000
_cell.angle_alpha   90.00
_cell.angle_beta   90.00
_cell.angle_gamma   90.00
#
_symmetry.space_group_name_H-M   'P 1'
#
loop_
_entity.id
_entity.type
_entity.pdbx_description
1 polymer ?
#
loop_
_entity_poly.entity_id
_entity_poly.type
_entity_poly.pdbx_seq_one_letter_code
_entity_poly.pdbx_strand_id
1 'polypeptide(L)'
;TIINGKIDGGNRMLLPATPGYWSLLYIIKGKLNVNQESVEEHNLVVFEKENDEIILCAEEDVELLFLSAEPINEPVAAKDNFVMNTMEEINEAMEDYKNGRFGTLNY
;
A
#
# COMPACT_ATOMS: atom_id res chain seq x y z
N THR A 1 4.10 4.41 -7.60
CA THR A 1 4.07 3.20 -8.43
C THR A 1 3.18 2.15 -7.78
N ILE A 2 2.31 1.52 -8.57
CA ILE A 2 1.47 0.40 -8.16
C ILE A 2 1.68 -0.71 -9.19
N ILE A 3 2.02 -1.90 -8.72
CA ILE A 3 2.26 -3.06 -9.58
C ILE A 3 1.42 -4.23 -9.06
N ASN A 4 0.52 -4.73 -9.90
CA ASN A 4 -0.11 -6.04 -9.69
C ASN A 4 0.78 -7.09 -10.36
N GLY A 5 1.29 -8.03 -9.57
CA GLY A 5 2.31 -8.98 -9.98
C GLY A 5 1.88 -10.43 -9.82
N LYS A 6 2.40 -11.29 -10.70
CA LYS A 6 2.34 -12.74 -10.57
C LYS A 6 3.73 -13.33 -10.72
N ILE A 7 4.08 -14.29 -9.87
CA ILE A 7 5.35 -15.02 -9.92
C ILE A 7 5.03 -16.50 -9.90
N ASP A 8 5.42 -17.24 -10.94
CA ASP A 8 5.26 -18.69 -10.94
C ASP A 8 6.26 -19.35 -9.97
N GLY A 9 5.89 -20.49 -9.39
CA GLY A 9 6.73 -21.20 -8.43
C GLY A 9 8.14 -21.53 -8.95
N GLY A 10 9.13 -21.36 -8.07
CA GLY A 10 10.55 -21.54 -8.38
C GLY A 10 11.21 -20.34 -9.06
N ASN A 11 10.45 -19.29 -9.40
CA ASN A 11 10.99 -18.06 -9.97
C ASN A 11 11.24 -16.98 -8.91
N ARG A 12 11.97 -15.95 -9.34
CA ARG A 12 12.21 -14.74 -8.57
C ARG A 12 11.83 -13.50 -9.37
N MET A 13 11.44 -12.45 -8.67
CA MET A 13 11.16 -11.14 -9.24
C MET A 13 11.97 -10.07 -8.51
N LEU A 14 12.54 -9.16 -9.29
CA LEU A 14 13.25 -7.98 -8.79
C LEU A 14 12.30 -6.81 -8.90
N LEU A 15 12.04 -6.14 -7.78
CA LEU A 15 11.24 -4.94 -7.73
C LEU A 15 12.15 -3.74 -7.49
N PRO A 16 12.01 -2.67 -8.30
CA PRO A 16 12.76 -1.45 -8.08
C PRO A 16 12.29 -0.80 -6.77
N ALA A 17 13.24 -0.44 -5.91
CA ALA A 17 12.98 0.42 -4.76
C ALA A 17 13.71 1.75 -4.97
N THR A 18 13.09 2.84 -4.52
CA THR A 18 13.68 4.18 -4.59
C THR A 18 14.00 4.61 -3.17
N PRO A 19 15.26 4.92 -2.84
CA PRO A 19 15.61 5.41 -1.50
C PRO A 19 14.75 6.59 -1.07
N GLY A 20 14.29 6.55 0.17
CA GLY A 20 13.39 7.51 0.78
C GLY A 20 11.90 7.23 0.53
N TYR A 21 11.53 6.36 -0.43
CA TYR A 21 10.13 6.02 -0.70
C TYR A 21 9.62 4.98 0.28
N TRP A 22 8.33 5.07 0.62
CA TRP A 22 7.64 3.92 1.21
C TRP A 22 7.56 2.82 0.16
N SER A 23 7.89 1.59 0.55
CA SER A 23 7.69 0.40 -0.27
C SER A 23 6.92 -0.63 0.54
N LEU A 24 5.82 -1.13 -0.02
CA LEU A 24 4.90 -2.06 0.59
C LEU A 24 4.63 -3.22 -0.36
N LEU A 25 4.58 -4.43 0.17
CA LEU A 25 4.20 -5.63 -0.57
C LEU A 25 3.05 -6.32 0.14
N TYR A 26 1.92 -6.44 -0.54
CA TYR A 26 0.78 -7.22 -0.08
C TYR A 26 0.68 -8.51 -0.88
N ILE A 27 0.63 -9.64 -0.19
CA ILE A 27 0.51 -10.96 -0.83
C ILE A 27 -0.97 -11.29 -0.91
N ILE A 28 -1.50 -11.37 -2.12
CA ILE A 28 -2.92 -11.64 -2.37
C ILE A 28 -3.17 -13.15 -2.26
N LYS A 29 -2.27 -13.96 -2.81
CA LYS A 29 -2.39 -15.42 -2.84
C LYS A 29 -1.03 -16.08 -2.84
N GLY A 30 -0.92 -17.21 -2.15
CA GLY A 30 0.28 -18.04 -2.08
C GLY A 30 1.28 -17.54 -1.05
N LYS A 31 2.48 -18.12 -1.08
CA LYS A 31 3.54 -17.89 -0.10
C LYS A 31 4.82 -17.43 -0.78
N LEU A 32 5.43 -16.39 -0.21
CA LEU A 32 6.61 -15.75 -0.77
C LEU A 32 7.74 -15.70 0.26
N ASN A 33 8.96 -15.89 -0.21
CA ASN A 33 10.15 -15.61 0.59
C ASN A 33 10.69 -14.22 0.23
N VAL A 34 10.72 -13.35 1.23
CA VAL A 34 11.18 -11.96 1.14
C VAL A 34 12.43 -11.84 2.01
N ASN A 35 13.59 -11.58 1.42
CA ASN A 35 14.86 -11.43 2.15
C ASN A 35 15.15 -12.57 3.17
N GLN A 36 14.85 -13.82 2.81
CA GLN A 36 15.02 -15.04 3.62
C GLN A 36 13.92 -15.28 4.68
N GLU A 37 12.95 -14.38 4.81
CA GLU A 37 11.77 -14.58 5.64
C GLU A 37 10.59 -15.05 4.80
N SER A 38 9.88 -16.05 5.30
CA SER A 38 8.71 -16.58 4.61
C SER A 38 7.45 -15.87 5.07
N VAL A 39 6.69 -15.34 4.11
CA VAL A 39 5.49 -14.54 4.34
C VAL A 39 4.32 -15.19 3.60
N GLU A 40 3.24 -15.44 4.33
CA GLU A 40 2.02 -16.06 3.79
C GLU A 40 1.07 -15.02 3.17
N GLU A 41 0.10 -15.48 2.39
CA GLU A 41 -0.97 -14.64 1.84
C GLU A 41 -1.71 -13.83 2.90
N HIS A 42 -2.32 -12.74 2.46
CA HIS A 42 -3.04 -11.74 3.26
C HIS A 42 -2.17 -10.97 4.27
N ASN A 43 -0.85 -11.02 4.14
CA ASN A 43 0.06 -10.20 4.92
C ASN A 43 0.58 -9.00 4.12
N LEU A 44 0.81 -7.91 4.84
CA LEU A 44 1.46 -6.71 4.33
C LEU A 44 2.89 -6.64 4.89
N VAL A 45 3.87 -6.62 3.99
CA VAL A 45 5.27 -6.37 4.31
C VAL A 45 5.58 -4.90 4.08
N VAL A 46 6.15 -4.26 5.09
CA VAL A 46 6.63 -2.87 5.04
C VAL A 46 8.14 -2.90 5.00
N PHE A 47 8.73 -2.37 3.93
CA PHE A 47 10.19 -2.31 3.79
C PHE A 47 10.75 -1.02 4.40
N GLU A 48 12.01 -1.08 4.80
CA GLU A 48 12.77 0.13 5.13
C GLU A 48 12.94 1.02 3.88
N LYS A 49 12.97 2.33 4.11
CA LYS A 49 13.00 3.33 3.03
C LYS A 49 14.32 3.41 2.27
N GLU A 50 15.41 2.92 2.86
CA GLU A 50 16.77 3.05 2.30
C GLU A 50 17.14 1.89 1.36
N ASN A 51 16.18 1.07 0.95
CA ASN A 51 16.43 -0.03 0.04
C ASN A 51 16.47 0.46 -1.42
N ASP A 52 17.46 -0.03 -2.18
CA ASP A 52 17.60 0.21 -3.61
C ASP A 52 16.90 -0.89 -4.44
N GLU A 53 16.76 -2.08 -3.88
CA GLU A 53 16.21 -3.24 -4.58
C GLU A 53 15.50 -4.18 -3.60
N ILE A 54 14.41 -4.81 -4.05
CA ILE A 54 13.68 -5.83 -3.30
C ILE A 54 13.64 -7.11 -4.13
N ILE A 55 14.13 -8.20 -3.55
CA ILE A 55 14.16 -9.52 -4.20
C ILE A 55 13.07 -10.39 -3.60
N LEU A 56 12.20 -10.89 -4.47
CA LEU A 56 11.11 -11.77 -4.13
C LEU A 56 11.36 -13.15 -4.71
N CYS A 57 11.29 -14.19 -3.88
CA CYS A 57 11.46 -15.58 -4.30
C CYS A 57 10.17 -16.36 -4.02
N ALA A 58 9.57 -16.95 -5.04
CA ALA A 58 8.34 -17.70 -4.92
C ALA A 58 8.64 -19.20 -4.93
N GLU A 59 8.20 -19.93 -3.90
CA GLU A 59 8.30 -21.41 -3.88
C GLU A 59 7.11 -22.06 -4.59
N GLU A 60 6.00 -21.33 -4.70
CA GLU A 60 4.77 -21.69 -5.40
C GLU A 60 4.25 -20.48 -6.20
N ASP A 61 3.14 -20.64 -6.93
CA ASP A 61 2.55 -19.52 -7.68
C ASP A 61 2.00 -18.45 -6.73
N VAL A 62 2.47 -17.21 -6.88
CA VAL A 62 2.12 -16.07 -6.02
C VAL A 62 1.45 -14.96 -6.81
N GLU A 63 0.38 -14.39 -6.24
CA GLU A 63 -0.19 -13.13 -6.68
C GLU A 63 0.06 -12.05 -5.61
N LEU A 64 0.49 -10.87 -6.03
CA LEU A 64 0.92 -9.81 -5.13
C LEU A 64 0.58 -8.41 -5.65
N LEU A 65 0.57 -7.46 -4.72
CA LEU A 65 0.47 -6.04 -4.99
C LEU A 65 1.68 -5.35 -4.38
N PHE A 66 2.48 -4.69 -5.21
CA PHE A 66 3.57 -3.83 -4.77
C PHE A 66 3.18 -2.36 -4.89
N LEU A 67 3.38 -1.61 -3.82
CA LEU A 67 3.10 -0.19 -3.73
C LEU A 67 4.39 0.52 -3.36
N SER A 68 4.78 1.55 -4.12
CA SER A 68 5.93 2.37 -3.78
C SER A 68 5.65 3.84 -4.07
N ALA A 69 5.90 4.73 -3.11
CA ALA A 69 5.59 6.16 -3.24
C ALA A 69 6.45 7.03 -2.33
N GLU A 70 6.66 8.27 -2.77
CA GLU A 70 7.30 9.31 -1.96
C GLU A 70 6.46 9.58 -0.69
N PRO A 71 7.09 9.77 0.48
CA PRO A 71 6.37 10.21 1.66
C PRO A 71 5.81 11.62 1.45
N ILE A 72 4.50 11.79 1.67
CA ILE A 72 3.83 13.09 1.55
C ILE A 72 4.33 14.09 2.62
N ASN A 73 4.77 13.59 3.80
CA ASN A 73 5.33 14.39 4.90
C ASN A 73 4.43 15.53 5.41
N GLU A 74 3.12 15.36 5.30
CA GLU A 74 2.14 16.28 5.88
C GLU A 74 1.48 15.66 7.12
N PRO A 75 0.94 16.49 8.04
CA PRO A 75 0.12 15.99 9.14
C PRO A 75 -1.08 15.19 8.61
N VAL A 76 -1.49 14.18 9.38
CA VAL A 76 -2.65 13.35 9.07
C VAL A 76 -3.63 13.42 10.23
N ALA A 77 -4.83 13.92 9.96
CA ALA A 77 -5.99 13.85 10.82
C ALA A 77 -7.05 12.97 10.14
N ALA A 78 -7.50 11.92 10.81
CA ALA A 78 -8.46 10.98 10.23
C ALA A 78 -9.62 10.74 11.19
N LYS A 79 -10.85 10.76 10.66
CA LYS A 79 -12.07 10.43 11.41
C LYS A 79 -13.13 9.87 10.46
N ASP A 80 -13.67 8.71 10.82
CA ASP A 80 -14.66 7.98 10.04
C ASP A 80 -14.22 7.83 8.56
N ASN A 81 -14.91 8.47 7.62
CA ASN A 81 -14.64 8.39 6.18
C ASN A 81 -13.77 9.55 5.66
N PHE A 82 -13.23 10.41 6.54
CA PHE A 82 -12.50 11.61 6.15
C PHE A 82 -11.05 11.56 6.65
N VAL A 83 -10.12 11.91 5.76
CA VAL A 83 -8.69 12.07 6.04
C VAL A 83 -8.27 13.43 5.50
N MET A 84 -7.78 14.30 6.39
CA MET A 84 -7.32 15.67 6.12
C MET A 84 -5.99 15.92 6.85
N ASN A 85 -5.49 17.16 6.85
CA ASN A 85 -4.27 17.51 7.56
C ASN A 85 -4.53 17.96 9.01
N THR A 86 -5.71 18.54 9.30
CA THR A 86 -6.08 19.10 10.62
C THR A 86 -7.47 18.66 11.09
N MET A 87 -7.76 18.81 12.39
CA MET A 87 -9.08 18.47 12.95
C MET A 87 -10.16 19.48 12.54
N GLU A 88 -9.77 20.73 12.30
CA GLU A 88 -10.63 21.78 11.78
C GLU A 88 -11.17 21.41 10.38
N GLU A 89 -10.29 20.98 9.47
CA GLU A 89 -10.68 20.51 8.13
C GLU A 89 -11.59 19.27 8.18
N ILE A 90 -11.35 18.36 9.15
CA ILE A 90 -12.26 17.22 9.38
C ILE A 90 -13.65 17.71 9.79
N ASN A 91 -13.75 18.69 10.70
CA ASN A 91 -15.04 19.22 11.13
C ASN A 91 -15.78 19.91 9.98
N GLU A 92 -15.07 20.67 9.16
CA GLU A 92 -15.62 21.29 7.94
C GLU A 92 -16.15 20.22 6.97
N ALA A 93 -15.36 19.19 6.67
CA ALA A 93 -15.79 18.10 5.78
C ALA A 93 -17.02 17.36 6.32
N MET A 94 -17.11 17.13 7.63
CA MET A 94 -18.30 16.53 8.25
C MET A 94 -19.53 17.45 8.19
N GLU A 95 -19.36 18.76 8.32
CA GLU A 95 -20.45 19.73 8.16
C GLU A 95 -20.95 19.75 6.71
N ASP A 96 -20.04 19.77 5.74
CA ASP A 96 -20.34 19.67 4.32
C ASP A 96 -21.12 18.39 3.97
N TYR A 97 -20.74 17.27 4.59
CA TYR A 97 -21.47 16.01 4.47
C TYR A 97 -22.91 16.13 4.98
N LYS A 98 -23.09 16.66 6.19
CA LYS A 98 -24.42 16.84 6.80
C LYS A 98 -25.30 17.79 5.98
N ASN A 99 -24.68 18.78 5.34
CA ASN A 99 -25.36 19.75 4.49
C ASN A 99 -25.58 19.25 3.04
N GLY A 100 -25.22 18.01 2.72
CA GLY A 100 -25.46 17.40 1.40
C GLY A 100 -24.57 17.98 0.29
N ARG A 101 -23.40 18.53 0.62
CA ARG A 101 -22.51 19.20 -0.34
C ARG A 101 -21.64 18.25 -1.17
N PHE A 102 -21.66 16.95 -0.90
CA PHE A 102 -20.92 15.93 -1.68
C PHE A 102 -21.71 15.35 -2.87
N GLY A 103 -22.85 15.94 -3.21
CA GLY A 103 -23.72 15.49 -4.29
C GLY A 103 -24.63 14.34 -3.88
N THR A 104 -25.43 13.85 -4.82
CA THR A 104 -26.42 12.80 -4.62
C THR A 104 -26.20 11.67 -5.62
N LEU A 105 -26.32 10.44 -5.15
CA LEU A 105 -26.32 9.28 -6.04
C LEU A 105 -27.74 9.04 -6.55
N ASN A 106 -27.98 9.29 -7.83
CA ASN A 106 -29.21 8.92 -8.50
C ASN A 106 -29.00 7.53 -9.11
N TYR A 107 -29.61 6.51 -8.52
CA TYR A 107 -29.68 5.16 -9.09
C TYR A 107 -31.01 4.95 -9.81
#